data_AF-A0A1Y7VLK7-F1
#
_entry.id   AF-A0A1Y7VLK7-F1
#
_cell.length_a   1.000
_cell.length_b   1.000
_cell.length_c   1.000
_cell.angle_alpha   90.00
_cell.angle_beta   90.00
_cell.angle_gamma   90.00
#
_symmetry.space_group_name_H-M   'P 1'
#
loop_
_entity.id
_entity.type
_entity.pdbx_description
1 polymer ?
#
loop_
_entity_poly.entity_id
_entity_poly.type
_entity_poly.pdbx_seq_one_letter_code
_entity_poly.pdbx_strand_id
1 'polypeptide(L)'
;IIIEVTEMLHNASLLIDDIEDSSKLRRGFPVAHSIYGVPSVINSANYVYFLGLEKVLTLDHPDAVKLFTRQLLELHQGQGLDIYWRDTYTCPTEEEYKAMVLQKTD
;
A
#
# COMPACT_ATOMS: atom_id res chain seq x y z
N ILE A 1 -17.46 5.75 6.34
CA ILE A 1 -16.20 5.89 7.12
C ILE A 1 -15.27 4.70 6.93
N ILE A 2 -15.56 3.50 7.46
CA ILE A 2 -14.63 2.35 7.34
C ILE A 2 -14.33 2.01 5.87
N ILE A 3 -15.36 1.83 5.05
CA ILE A 3 -15.21 1.55 3.60
C ILE A 3 -14.38 2.64 2.91
N GLU A 4 -14.65 3.91 3.21
CA GLU A 4 -13.91 5.05 2.63
C GLU A 4 -12.43 5.01 3.01
N VAL A 5 -12.11 4.72 4.28
CA VAL A 5 -10.70 4.59 4.73
C VAL A 5 -10.01 3.46 3.96
N THR A 6 -10.67 2.29 3.84
CA THR A 6 -10.12 1.15 3.11
C THR A 6 -9.87 1.49 1.64
N GLU A 7 -10.81 2.15 0.96
CA GLU A 7 -10.65 2.57 -0.43
C GLU A 7 -9.55 3.63 -0.61
N MET A 8 -9.43 4.58 0.32
CA MET A 8 -8.37 5.59 0.30
C MET A 8 -6.99 4.94 0.42
N LEU A 9 -6.82 4.04 1.41
CA LEU A 9 -5.57 3.32 1.62
C LEU A 9 -5.24 2.40 0.44
N HIS A 10 -6.23 1.68 -0.09
CA HIS A 10 -6.03 0.81 -1.24
C HIS A 10 -5.56 1.61 -2.46
N ASN A 11 -6.22 2.71 -2.81
CA ASN A 11 -5.79 3.50 -3.96
C ASN A 11 -4.43 4.17 -3.73
N ALA A 12 -4.12 4.61 -2.51
CA ALA A 12 -2.81 5.16 -2.17
C ALA A 12 -1.70 4.11 -2.28
N SER A 13 -1.92 2.88 -1.83
CA SER A 13 -0.94 1.80 -1.98
C SER A 13 -0.70 1.43 -3.43
N LEU A 14 -1.75 1.42 -4.27
CA LEU A 14 -1.59 1.18 -5.71
C LEU A 14 -0.72 2.24 -6.41
N LEU A 15 -0.76 3.50 -5.95
CA LEU A 15 0.10 4.56 -6.50
C LEU A 15 1.57 4.33 -6.17
N ILE A 16 1.86 3.86 -4.95
CA ILE A 16 3.21 3.54 -4.50
C ILE A 16 3.72 2.26 -5.18
N ASP A 17 2.90 1.21 -5.18
CA ASP A 17 3.16 -0.09 -5.82
C ASP A 17 3.51 0.07 -7.31
N ASP A 18 2.75 0.89 -8.06
CA ASP A 18 3.07 1.19 -9.46
C ASP A 18 4.47 1.79 -9.65
N ILE A 19 4.91 2.63 -8.72
CA ILE A 19 6.25 3.24 -8.76
C ILE A 19 7.30 2.20 -8.40
N GLU A 20 7.09 1.45 -7.33
CA GLU A 20 8.01 0.43 -6.82
C GLU A 20 8.25 -0.68 -7.85
N ASP A 21 7.22 -1.05 -8.62
CA ASP A 21 7.28 -2.08 -9.67
C ASP A 21 7.61 -1.52 -11.06
N SER A 22 7.80 -0.20 -11.20
CA SER A 22 8.03 0.46 -12.49
C SER A 22 6.94 0.16 -13.54
N SER A 23 5.71 -0.05 -13.08
CA SER A 23 4.52 -0.38 -13.87
C SER A 23 4.26 0.63 -14.98
N LYS A 24 3.60 0.19 -16.06
CA LYS A 24 3.26 1.06 -17.22
C LYS A 24 1.78 1.40 -17.28
N LEU A 25 0.94 0.45 -16.90
CA LEU A 25 -0.52 0.59 -16.97
C LEU A 25 -1.14 0.12 -15.66
N ARG A 26 -2.21 0.82 -15.25
CA ARG A 26 -3.13 0.39 -14.20
C ARG A 26 -4.55 0.46 -14.71
N ARG A 27 -5.27 -0.66 -14.67
CA ARG A 27 -6.66 -0.79 -15.17
C ARG A 27 -6.83 -0.31 -16.63
N GLY A 28 -5.81 -0.53 -17.47
CA GLY A 28 -5.80 -0.13 -18.88
C GLY A 28 -5.39 1.32 -19.15
N PHE A 29 -5.12 2.13 -18.12
CA PHE A 29 -4.70 3.53 -18.24
C PHE A 29 -3.22 3.71 -17.85
N PRO A 30 -2.53 4.74 -18.36
CA PRO A 30 -1.18 5.07 -17.89
C PRO A 30 -1.15 5.28 -16.37
N VAL A 31 -0.14 4.73 -15.72
CA VAL A 31 0.09 4.90 -14.27
C VAL A 31 0.28 6.38 -13.92
N ALA A 32 -0.20 6.79 -12.74
CA ALA A 32 -0.20 8.20 -12.35
C ALA A 32 1.19 8.84 -12.42
N HIS A 33 2.25 8.11 -12.04
CA HIS A 33 3.61 8.64 -12.03
C HIS A 33 4.17 8.89 -13.44
N SER A 34 3.59 8.27 -14.47
CA SER A 34 3.93 8.55 -15.87
C SER A 34 3.31 9.86 -16.38
N ILE A 35 2.25 10.34 -15.72
CA ILE A 35 1.52 11.57 -16.07
C ILE A 35 2.01 12.75 -15.22
N TYR A 36 2.13 12.54 -13.90
CA TYR A 36 2.40 13.59 -12.92
C TYR A 36 3.83 13.55 -12.35
N GLY A 37 4.63 12.54 -12.71
CA GLY A 37 5.98 12.35 -12.19
C GLY A 37 6.01 11.61 -10.85
N VAL A 38 7.09 10.87 -10.62
CA VAL A 38 7.33 10.09 -9.40
C VAL A 38 7.26 10.95 -8.12
N PRO A 39 7.92 12.12 -8.01
CA PRO A 39 7.92 12.89 -6.75
C PRO A 39 6.52 13.32 -6.30
N SER A 40 5.69 13.78 -7.24
CA SER A 40 4.34 14.25 -6.94
C SER A 40 3.42 13.10 -6.53
N VAL A 41 3.54 11.94 -7.17
CA VAL A 41 2.69 10.78 -6.86
C VAL A 41 3.06 10.17 -5.51
N ILE A 42 4.35 10.07 -5.16
CA ILE A 42 4.78 9.65 -3.81
C ILE A 42 4.19 10.59 -2.76
N ASN A 43 4.33 11.90 -2.95
CA ASN A 43 3.79 12.89 -2.00
C ASN A 43 2.26 12.77 -1.87
N SER A 44 1.56 12.61 -2.99
CA SER A 44 0.10 12.48 -2.99
C SER A 44 -0.38 11.19 -2.30
N ALA A 45 0.27 10.06 -2.56
CA ALA A 45 -0.10 8.79 -1.95
C ALA A 45 0.11 8.83 -0.43
N ASN A 46 1.26 9.33 0.02
CA ASN A 46 1.56 9.50 1.45
C ASN A 46 0.58 10.45 2.13
N TYR A 47 0.20 11.55 1.45
CA TYR A 47 -0.82 12.45 1.96
C TYR A 47 -2.17 11.74 2.16
N VAL A 48 -2.59 10.91 1.21
CA VAL A 48 -3.84 10.14 1.32
C VAL A 48 -3.78 9.11 2.45
N TYR A 49 -2.62 8.50 2.75
CA TYR A 49 -2.47 7.65 3.95
C TYR A 49 -2.82 8.41 5.24
N PHE A 50 -2.33 9.64 5.38
CA PHE A 50 -2.62 10.46 6.56
C PHE A 50 -4.04 11.02 6.59
N LEU A 51 -4.65 11.32 5.44
CA LEU A 51 -6.09 11.60 5.38
C LEU A 51 -6.93 10.38 5.81
N GLY A 52 -6.48 9.17 5.47
CA GLY A 52 -7.08 7.93 5.97
C GLY A 52 -7.03 7.86 7.49
N LEU A 53 -5.88 8.17 8.09
CA LEU A 53 -5.73 8.23 9.56
C LEU A 53 -6.64 9.30 10.19
N GLU A 54 -6.70 10.50 9.60
CA GLU A 54 -7.61 11.57 10.06
C GLU A 54 -9.06 11.07 10.09
N LYS A 55 -9.50 10.36 9.06
CA LYS A 55 -10.85 9.78 8.98
C LYS A 55 -11.06 8.60 9.94
N VAL A 56 -10.02 7.81 10.26
CA VAL A 56 -10.10 6.78 11.31
C VAL A 56 -10.32 7.39 12.69
N LEU A 57 -9.68 8.53 12.98
CA LEU A 57 -9.87 9.23 14.26
C LEU A 57 -11.32 9.66 14.48
N THR A 58 -12.11 9.89 13.43
CA THR A 58 -13.53 10.25 13.54
C THR A 58 -14.44 9.08 13.93
N LEU A 59 -13.93 7.84 14.00
CA LEU A 59 -14.71 6.68 14.45
C LEU A 59 -14.96 6.68 15.97
N ASP A 60 -14.22 7.51 16.72
CA ASP A 60 -14.31 7.63 18.19
C ASP A 60 -14.25 6.28 18.92
N HIS A 61 -13.41 5.37 18.41
CA HIS A 61 -13.22 4.03 18.96
C HIS A 61 -11.76 3.86 19.40
N PRO A 62 -11.49 3.46 20.66
CA PRO A 62 -10.14 3.43 21.23
C PRO A 62 -9.16 2.52 20.46
N ASP A 63 -9.67 1.42 19.87
CA ASP A 63 -8.85 0.48 19.11
C ASP A 63 -8.69 0.83 17.62
N ALA A 64 -9.40 1.84 17.11
CA ALA A 64 -9.43 2.10 15.67
C ALA A 64 -8.04 2.48 15.11
N VAL A 65 -7.34 3.39 15.80
CA VAL A 65 -5.97 3.80 15.42
C VAL A 65 -4.98 2.65 15.59
N LYS A 66 -5.14 1.84 16.65
CA LYS A 66 -4.29 0.67 16.90
C LYS A 66 -4.42 -0.36 15.79
N LEU A 67 -5.64 -0.67 15.37
CA LEU A 67 -5.92 -1.61 14.28
C LEU A 67 -5.43 -1.06 12.94
N PHE A 68 -5.69 0.21 12.65
CA PHE A 68 -5.17 0.89 11.46
C PHE A 68 -3.65 0.81 11.37
N THR A 69 -2.95 1.11 12.48
CA THR A 69 -1.48 1.09 12.54
C THR A 69 -0.95 -0.32 12.34
N ARG A 70 -1.56 -1.32 12.98
CA ARG A 70 -1.17 -2.74 12.81
C ARG A 70 -1.31 -3.19 11.36
N GLN A 71 -2.45 -2.94 10.71
CA GLN A 71 -2.67 -3.33 9.32
C GLN A 71 -1.68 -2.65 8.37
N LEU A 72 -1.39 -1.35 8.55
CA LEU A 72 -0.41 -0.65 7.72
C LEU A 72 1.01 -1.22 7.89
N LEU A 73 1.40 -1.60 9.10
CA LEU A 73 2.70 -2.23 9.34
C LEU A 73 2.80 -3.61 8.68
N GLU A 74 1.75 -4.43 8.79
CA GLU A 74 1.69 -5.74 8.13
C GLU A 74 1.77 -5.59 6.60
N LEU A 75 1.02 -4.65 6.02
CA LEU A 75 1.08 -4.34 4.59
C LEU A 75 2.49 -3.98 4.12
N HIS A 76 3.21 -3.14 4.86
CA HIS A 76 4.59 -2.75 4.51
C HIS A 76 5.60 -3.88 4.73
N GLN A 77 5.36 -4.80 5.67
CA GLN A 77 6.19 -5.99 5.82
C GLN A 77 6.05 -6.91 4.61
N GLY A 78 4.81 -7.17 4.17
CA GLY A 78 4.54 -7.95 2.96
C GLY A 78 5.16 -7.33 1.72
N GLN A 79 4.94 -6.03 1.49
CA GLN A 79 5.53 -5.31 0.36
C GLN A 79 7.06 -5.29 0.42
N GLY A 80 7.64 -5.11 1.61
CA GLY A 80 9.08 -5.11 1.80
C GLY A 80 9.73 -6.45 1.46
N LEU A 81 9.09 -7.57 1.81
CA LEU A 81 9.54 -8.90 1.41
C LEU A 81 9.48 -9.11 -0.09
N ASP A 82 8.39 -8.68 -0.73
CA ASP A 82 8.19 -8.78 -2.18
C ASP A 82 9.29 -8.04 -2.95
N ILE A 83 9.56 -6.78 -2.57
CA ILE A 83 10.65 -5.97 -3.12
C ILE A 83 12.01 -6.60 -2.84
N TYR A 84 12.25 -7.09 -1.62
CA TYR A 84 13.52 -7.71 -1.24
C TYR A 84 13.84 -8.92 -2.11
N TRP A 85 12.88 -9.85 -2.28
CA TRP A 85 13.08 -11.04 -3.10
C TRP A 85 13.35 -10.69 -4.57
N ARG A 86 12.60 -9.72 -5.11
CA ARG A 86 12.78 -9.21 -6.46
C ARG A 86 14.17 -8.60 -6.67
N ASP A 87 14.60 -7.70 -5.79
CA ASP A 87 15.82 -6.91 -5.97
C ASP A 87 17.09 -7.70 -5.62
N THR A 88 16.97 -8.76 -4.80
CA THR A 88 18.07 -9.69 -4.49
C THR A 88 18.11 -10.92 -5.40
N TYR A 89 17.16 -11.05 -6.33
CA TYR A 89 16.99 -12.24 -7.19
C TYR A 89 16.85 -13.54 -6.40
N THR A 90 16.21 -13.47 -5.23
CA THR A 90 15.97 -14.63 -4.35
C THR A 90 14.56 -15.14 -4.58
N CYS A 91 14.42 -16.37 -5.11
CA CYS A 91 13.10 -16.99 -5.25
C CYS A 91 12.64 -17.52 -3.88
N PRO A 92 11.48 -17.08 -3.35
CA PRO A 92 10.92 -17.63 -2.12
C PRO A 92 10.39 -19.06 -2.33
N THR A 93 10.25 -19.79 -1.24
CA THR A 93 9.44 -21.01 -1.21
C THR A 93 7.95 -20.67 -1.33
N GLU A 94 7.12 -21.65 -1.68
CA GLU A 94 5.67 -21.47 -1.76
C GLU A 94 5.06 -21.04 -0.42
N GLU A 95 5.58 -21.56 0.70
CA GLU A 95 5.12 -21.21 2.04
C GLU A 95 5.44 -19.76 2.40
N GLU A 96 6.66 -19.31 2.10
CA GLU A 96 7.07 -17.91 2.29
C GLU A 96 6.24 -16.96 1.43
N TYR A 97 6.03 -17.31 0.15
CA TYR A 97 5.21 -16.52 -0.75
C TYR A 97 3.77 -16.38 -0.23
N LYS A 98 3.16 -17.49 0.22
CA LYS A 98 1.81 -17.46 0.82
C LYS A 98 1.76 -16.57 2.07
N ALA A 99 2.76 -16.67 2.94
CA ALA A 99 2.83 -15.83 4.15
C ALA A 99 2.96 -14.34 3.82
N MET A 100 3.76 -13.98 2.82
CA MET A 100 3.88 -12.60 2.32
C MET A 100 2.58 -12.08 1.74
N VAL A 101 1.88 -12.88 0.92
CA VAL A 101 0.59 -12.50 0.31
C VAL A 101 -0.46 -12.16 1.36
N LEU A 102 -0.53 -12.94 2.45
CA LEU A 102 -1.45 -12.68 3.58
C LEU A 102 -1.14 -11.35 4.29
N GLN A 103 0.10 -10.88 4.26
CA GLN A 103 0.46 -9.58 4.83
C GLN A 103 0.19 -8.43 3.86
N LYS A 104 0.46 -8.63 2.57
CA LYS A 104 0.34 -7.60 1.54
C LYS A 104 -1.11 -7.33 1.10
N THR A 105 -1.98 -8.35 1.15
CA THR A 105 -3.26 -8.33 0.42
C THR A 105 -4.51 -8.36 1.32
N ASP A 106 -4.43 -8.87 2.55
CA ASP A 106 -5.55 -8.99 3.51
C ASP A 106 -5.51 -7.90 4.62
#